data_AF-A0A923IYE0-F1
#
_entry.id   AF-A0A923IYE0-F1
#
_cell.length_a   1.000
_cell.length_b   1.000
_cell.length_c   1.000
_cell.angle_alpha   90.00
_cell.angle_beta   90.00
_cell.angle_gamma   90.00
#
_symmetry.space_group_name_H-M   'P 1'
#
loop_
_entity.id
_entity.type
_entity.pdbx_description
1 polymer ?
#
loop_
_entity_poly.entity_id
_entity_poly.type
_entity_poly.pdbx_seq_one_letter_code
_entity_poly.pdbx_strand_id
1 'polypeptide(L)'
;MFMKRVGAAVGAAVLGFGSLTLASAAAYGAAPMPAAQFAATTGTASCSAGDALPASYVGEFAAKLQMTELLKPFESEVKSEANAGHFPWDKETVSTSASFTYTVTFPQGAQVGAAAVAESSSMIASVKESAVSPDGLTHTFKIKLNDVNWAQIYQGYQADLADPAAHTVDITIPYTAVVNTKDEAAPLEGAAVTATGSFSFYPSRTWGRLGIGLQTFAMDTASSPLAAGISALPCIAAEPTPPGPIDPPSPSEPTLFEQEGVLPGDLLGAVDSGAADTEHDAVAVAEGRSSVLALTGALYVDDIRQQMVAIEKQYSQTAPDFADIAISEADFSFTAALTLPVGMAFTDASKSAVFSGSADFEVSSVEVAGQVVTVKFALTDAAKEKVKTYGDLKAVVDAAQSPLQVTVSGVTFTADSTPDTEYTVTGEVSGRFSALASKSAATGGRDIRFAFTWNGEQKAGLEDAKAQDGITYTVKYKAEAPIDPTPDEPEPSKPEPNEPEPSKPEPTKPEPSKPQSAQPVTPKKGGLAATGTEGGVLALGATLFTLAGVAALRRRER
;
A
#
# COMPACT_ATOMS: atom_id res chain seq x y z
N MET A 1 67.36 -19.05 -8.27
CA MET A 1 67.46 -17.58 -8.30
C MET A 1 66.07 -17.05 -8.00
N PHE A 2 65.88 -16.44 -6.82
CA PHE A 2 64.70 -15.68 -6.31
C PHE A 2 63.29 -16.35 -6.38
N MET A 3 62.66 -16.80 -5.27
CA MET A 3 61.97 -16.05 -4.19
C MET A 3 61.11 -14.89 -4.75
N LYS A 4 59.78 -14.78 -4.59
CA LYS A 4 58.85 -14.92 -3.43
C LYS A 4 57.40 -15.03 -4.00
N ARG A 5 56.53 -15.93 -3.48
CA ARG A 5 55.42 -15.70 -2.50
C ARG A 5 54.41 -14.61 -2.88
N VAL A 6 53.10 -14.66 -2.61
CA VAL A 6 52.02 -15.60 -2.20
C VAL A 6 50.76 -14.71 -2.13
N GLY A 7 49.57 -15.26 -2.37
CA GLY A 7 48.25 -14.66 -2.02
C GLY A 7 47.22 -14.89 -3.14
N ALA A 8 46.39 -15.93 -3.16
CA ALA A 8 45.36 -16.38 -2.21
C ALA A 8 44.18 -15.40 -2.03
N ALA A 9 43.13 -15.61 -2.81
CA ALA A 9 41.72 -15.32 -2.49
C ALA A 9 40.92 -16.42 -3.23
N VAL A 10 40.59 -17.54 -2.59
CA VAL A 10 39.32 -17.77 -1.85
C VAL A 10 38.12 -17.16 -2.58
N GLY A 11 37.71 -17.79 -3.68
CA GLY A 11 36.34 -17.68 -4.19
C GLY A 11 35.47 -18.61 -3.37
N ALA A 12 34.78 -18.08 -2.37
CA ALA A 12 33.78 -18.81 -1.61
C ALA A 12 32.55 -19.05 -2.50
N ALA A 13 32.23 -20.33 -2.69
CA ALA A 13 30.96 -20.79 -3.22
C ALA A 13 29.83 -20.31 -2.31
N VAL A 14 28.88 -19.54 -2.85
CA VAL A 14 27.60 -19.29 -2.20
C VAL A 14 26.59 -20.28 -2.76
N LEU A 15 26.01 -21.01 -1.82
CA LEU A 15 25.10 -22.13 -1.99
C LEU A 15 23.83 -21.72 -2.74
N GLY A 16 23.50 -22.51 -3.74
CA GLY A 16 22.17 -22.53 -4.32
C GLY A 16 21.16 -23.06 -3.30
N PHE A 17 20.08 -22.31 -3.12
CA PHE A 17 18.76 -22.89 -2.89
C PHE A 17 17.99 -22.77 -4.20
N GLY A 18 18.38 -23.61 -5.15
CA GLY A 18 17.47 -24.00 -6.22
C GLY A 18 16.36 -24.78 -5.56
N SER A 19 15.17 -24.18 -5.47
CA SER A 19 13.95 -24.88 -5.13
C SER A 19 13.87 -26.09 -6.05
N LEU A 20 13.97 -27.29 -5.48
CA LEU A 20 13.65 -28.52 -6.18
C LEU A 20 12.18 -28.44 -6.61
N THR A 21 11.93 -28.00 -7.84
CA THR A 21 10.73 -28.44 -8.53
C THR A 21 10.95 -29.92 -8.80
N LEU A 22 10.28 -30.76 -8.01
CA LEU A 22 10.11 -32.16 -8.34
C LEU A 22 9.36 -32.21 -9.68
N ALA A 23 10.11 -32.27 -10.77
CA ALA A 23 9.64 -32.76 -12.03
C ALA A 23 9.31 -34.24 -11.85
N SER A 24 8.02 -34.56 -11.67
CA SER A 24 7.55 -35.93 -11.87
C SER A 24 6.09 -35.95 -12.32
N ALA A 25 5.90 -35.95 -13.64
CA ALA A 25 5.01 -36.87 -14.34
C ALA A 25 5.37 -36.75 -15.83
N ALA A 26 5.62 -37.88 -16.48
CA ALA A 26 5.93 -37.93 -17.89
C ALA A 26 4.87 -37.15 -18.68
N ALA A 27 5.27 -36.06 -19.33
CA ALA A 27 4.47 -35.47 -20.38
C ALA A 27 4.35 -36.54 -21.47
N TYR A 28 3.18 -37.16 -21.59
CA TYR A 28 2.83 -37.80 -22.85
C TYR A 28 3.01 -36.72 -23.92
N GLY A 29 3.75 -37.04 -25.00
CA GLY A 29 4.07 -36.12 -26.10
C GLY A 29 2.85 -35.71 -26.94
N ALA A 30 1.69 -35.53 -26.32
CA ALA A 30 0.46 -35.07 -26.91
C ALA A 30 0.51 -33.54 -27.10
N ALA A 31 -0.15 -33.07 -28.16
CA ALA A 31 -0.33 -31.65 -28.41
C ALA A 31 -1.06 -31.00 -27.22
N PRO A 32 -0.68 -29.78 -26.81
CA PRO A 32 -1.38 -29.08 -25.74
C PRO A 32 -2.85 -28.82 -26.10
N MET A 33 -3.71 -28.69 -25.08
CA MET A 33 -5.08 -28.23 -25.27
C MET A 33 -5.08 -26.80 -25.83
N PRO A 34 -5.83 -26.49 -26.90
CA PRO A 34 -5.73 -25.23 -27.61
C PRO A 34 -6.58 -24.13 -26.95
N ALA A 35 -6.17 -23.67 -25.77
CA ALA A 35 -6.84 -22.61 -25.00
C ALA A 35 -6.49 -21.20 -25.50
N ALA A 36 -5.30 -21.00 -26.06
CA ALA A 36 -4.77 -19.72 -26.46
C ALA A 36 -5.67 -19.01 -27.49
N GLN A 37 -6.27 -19.77 -28.40
CA GLN A 37 -7.18 -19.24 -29.42
C GLN A 37 -8.48 -18.65 -28.87
N PHE A 38 -8.82 -18.93 -27.60
CA PHE A 38 -10.05 -18.47 -26.96
C PHE A 38 -9.86 -17.26 -26.07
N ALA A 39 -8.62 -16.82 -25.88
CA ALA A 39 -8.28 -15.69 -25.03
C ALA A 39 -7.85 -14.49 -25.88
N ALA A 40 -8.34 -13.32 -25.52
CA ALA A 40 -7.97 -12.06 -26.13
C ALA A 40 -7.96 -10.94 -25.10
N THR A 41 -7.16 -9.91 -25.36
CA THR A 41 -7.30 -8.62 -24.69
C THR A 41 -7.90 -7.62 -25.67
N THR A 42 -8.76 -6.75 -25.15
CA THR A 42 -9.28 -5.59 -25.87
C THR A 42 -9.11 -4.36 -24.98
N GLY A 43 -9.10 -3.18 -25.57
CA GLY A 43 -9.00 -1.95 -24.78
C GLY A 43 -8.81 -0.72 -25.64
N THR A 44 -8.82 0.41 -24.96
CA THR A 44 -8.66 1.72 -25.56
C THR A 44 -7.57 2.49 -24.83
N ALA A 45 -6.58 2.93 -25.58
CA ALA A 45 -5.59 3.89 -25.12
C ALA A 45 -6.15 5.32 -25.35
N SER A 46 -5.94 6.22 -24.41
CA SER A 46 -6.31 7.64 -24.55
C SER A 46 -5.34 8.55 -23.82
N CYS A 47 -5.07 9.71 -24.41
CA CYS A 47 -4.38 10.81 -23.73
C CYS A 47 -5.33 11.52 -22.77
N SER A 48 -4.75 12.21 -21.79
CA SER A 48 -5.49 13.19 -21.02
C SER A 48 -5.94 14.38 -21.90
N ALA A 49 -6.87 15.18 -21.38
CA ALA A 49 -7.44 16.30 -22.12
C ALA A 49 -6.35 17.20 -22.75
N GLY A 50 -6.53 17.53 -24.03
CA GLY A 50 -5.56 18.34 -24.78
C GLY A 50 -4.35 17.57 -25.33
N ASP A 51 -4.48 16.26 -25.55
CA ASP A 51 -3.40 15.38 -26.04
C ASP A 51 -2.14 15.43 -25.17
N ALA A 52 -2.34 15.49 -23.85
CA ALA A 52 -1.27 15.53 -22.85
C ALA A 52 -1.14 14.21 -22.08
N LEU A 53 0.02 14.00 -21.46
CA LEU A 53 0.22 12.99 -20.43
C LEU A 53 -0.54 13.37 -19.14
N PRO A 54 -0.97 12.39 -18.31
CA PRO A 54 -0.77 10.96 -18.46
C PRO A 54 -1.65 10.34 -19.55
N ALA A 55 -1.14 9.29 -20.19
CA ALA A 55 -1.91 8.42 -21.06
C ALA A 55 -2.47 7.26 -20.23
N SER A 56 -3.71 6.87 -20.51
CA SER A 56 -4.36 5.74 -19.84
C SER A 56 -4.76 4.69 -20.86
N TYR A 57 -4.65 3.43 -20.46
CA TYR A 57 -5.21 2.30 -21.16
C TYR A 57 -6.28 1.67 -20.28
N VAL A 58 -7.49 1.53 -20.83
CA VAL A 58 -8.58 0.79 -20.17
C VAL A 58 -8.82 -0.47 -21.00
N GLY A 59 -8.58 -1.61 -20.39
CA GLY A 59 -8.60 -2.90 -21.04
C GLY A 59 -9.51 -3.92 -20.38
N GLU A 60 -9.79 -4.97 -21.14
CA GLU A 60 -10.51 -6.15 -20.70
C GLU A 60 -9.82 -7.38 -21.27
N PHE A 61 -9.43 -8.30 -20.39
CA PHE A 61 -9.10 -9.65 -20.78
C PHE A 61 -10.40 -10.46 -20.87
N ALA A 62 -10.60 -11.17 -21.97
CA ALA A 62 -11.74 -12.06 -22.16
C ALA A 62 -11.26 -13.42 -22.68
N ALA A 63 -11.68 -14.49 -22.01
CA ALA A 63 -11.49 -15.86 -22.46
C ALA A 63 -12.85 -16.56 -22.59
N LYS A 64 -13.15 -17.08 -23.77
CA LYS A 64 -14.38 -17.83 -24.05
C LYS A 64 -14.04 -19.30 -24.34
N LEU A 65 -13.72 -20.03 -23.27
CA LEU A 65 -13.18 -21.38 -23.34
C LEU A 65 -14.25 -22.36 -23.82
N GLN A 66 -14.13 -22.80 -25.07
CA GLN A 66 -14.98 -23.85 -25.63
C GLN A 66 -14.45 -25.21 -25.18
N MET A 67 -15.11 -25.81 -24.19
CA MET A 67 -14.63 -27.05 -23.54
C MET A 67 -14.50 -28.22 -24.53
N THR A 68 -15.36 -28.28 -25.54
CA THR A 68 -15.32 -29.30 -26.59
C THR A 68 -14.10 -29.16 -27.50
N GLU A 69 -13.72 -27.93 -27.88
CA GLU A 69 -12.53 -27.69 -28.68
C GLU A 69 -11.23 -27.85 -27.86
N LEU A 70 -11.25 -27.51 -26.57
CA LEU A 70 -10.14 -27.78 -25.65
C LEU A 70 -9.82 -29.28 -25.55
N LEU A 71 -10.86 -30.11 -25.45
CA LEU A 71 -10.72 -31.57 -25.27
C LEU A 71 -10.56 -32.34 -26.58
N LYS A 72 -10.79 -31.72 -27.73
CA LYS A 72 -10.74 -32.35 -29.06
C LYS A 72 -9.43 -33.09 -29.36
N PRO A 73 -8.22 -32.59 -29.00
CA PRO A 73 -6.98 -33.35 -29.20
C PRO A 73 -6.91 -34.64 -28.36
N PHE A 74 -7.76 -34.76 -27.34
CA PHE A 74 -7.79 -35.84 -26.36
C PHE A 74 -9.10 -36.64 -26.41
N GLU A 75 -9.90 -36.48 -27.47
CA GLU A 75 -11.21 -37.13 -27.57
C GLU A 75 -11.08 -38.67 -27.50
N SER A 76 -10.05 -39.22 -28.14
CA SER A 76 -9.77 -40.67 -28.10
C SER A 76 -9.53 -41.19 -26.69
N GLU A 77 -8.78 -40.44 -25.89
CA GLU A 77 -8.43 -40.74 -24.52
C GLU A 77 -9.66 -40.62 -23.63
N VAL A 78 -10.42 -39.52 -23.74
CA VAL A 78 -11.69 -39.33 -23.03
C VAL A 78 -12.66 -40.47 -23.34
N LYS A 79 -12.78 -40.86 -24.62
CA LYS A 79 -13.61 -41.99 -25.05
C LYS A 79 -13.10 -43.33 -24.54
N SER A 80 -11.78 -43.53 -24.49
CA SER A 80 -11.16 -44.73 -23.92
C SER A 80 -11.46 -44.87 -22.43
N GLU A 81 -11.28 -43.79 -21.66
CA GLU A 81 -11.61 -43.72 -20.23
C GLU A 81 -13.12 -43.93 -19.98
N ALA A 82 -13.97 -43.37 -20.85
CA ALA A 82 -15.41 -43.60 -20.82
C ALA A 82 -15.78 -45.07 -21.05
N ASN A 83 -15.18 -45.72 -22.05
CA ASN A 83 -15.41 -47.15 -22.35
C ASN A 83 -14.89 -48.05 -21.22
N ALA A 84 -13.81 -47.65 -20.54
CA ALA A 84 -13.26 -48.35 -19.39
C ALA A 84 -14.09 -48.14 -18.10
N GLY A 85 -15.08 -47.23 -18.10
CA GLY A 85 -15.90 -46.92 -16.93
C GLY A 85 -15.15 -46.21 -15.81
N HIS A 86 -14.03 -45.55 -16.15
CA HIS A 86 -13.21 -44.83 -15.18
C HIS A 86 -13.87 -43.52 -14.72
N PHE A 87 -13.35 -42.98 -13.62
CA PHE A 87 -13.80 -41.72 -13.04
C PHE A 87 -12.63 -40.72 -13.00
N PRO A 88 -12.84 -39.45 -13.37
CA PRO A 88 -11.80 -38.42 -13.35
C PRO A 88 -11.54 -37.95 -11.91
N TRP A 89 -10.77 -38.68 -11.12
CA TRP A 89 -10.55 -38.31 -9.72
C TRP A 89 -9.67 -37.06 -9.62
N ASP A 90 -10.13 -36.10 -8.83
CA ASP A 90 -9.44 -34.86 -8.53
C ASP A 90 -8.03 -35.09 -7.96
N LYS A 91 -7.08 -34.27 -8.41
CA LYS A 91 -5.65 -34.41 -8.06
C LYS A 91 -5.36 -34.15 -6.58
N GLU A 92 -6.17 -33.32 -5.92
CA GLU A 92 -5.95 -32.89 -4.53
C GLU A 92 -6.70 -33.80 -3.55
N THR A 93 -7.94 -34.16 -3.88
CA THR A 93 -8.86 -34.82 -2.95
C THR A 93 -9.09 -36.30 -3.23
N VAL A 94 -8.94 -36.74 -4.49
CA VAL A 94 -9.20 -38.13 -4.95
C VAL A 94 -10.55 -38.67 -4.46
N SER A 95 -11.53 -37.78 -4.34
CA SER A 95 -12.86 -38.08 -3.79
C SER A 95 -14.00 -37.46 -4.59
N THR A 96 -13.71 -36.49 -5.46
CA THR A 96 -14.66 -35.87 -6.39
C THR A 96 -14.04 -35.74 -7.77
N SER A 97 -14.81 -35.28 -8.75
CA SER A 97 -14.36 -34.99 -10.11
C SER A 97 -13.23 -33.96 -10.18
N ALA A 98 -12.33 -34.18 -11.14
CA ALA A 98 -11.21 -33.31 -11.44
C ALA A 98 -11.65 -31.93 -11.97
N SER A 99 -10.71 -30.99 -11.89
CA SER A 99 -10.91 -29.62 -12.36
C SER A 99 -9.81 -29.21 -13.33
N PHE A 100 -10.15 -28.36 -14.29
CA PHE A 100 -9.15 -27.59 -15.02
C PHE A 100 -8.67 -26.45 -14.13
N THR A 101 -7.38 -26.14 -14.21
CA THR A 101 -6.78 -24.94 -13.64
C THR A 101 -6.47 -24.01 -14.79
N TYR A 102 -7.03 -22.81 -14.78
CA TYR A 102 -6.75 -21.77 -15.77
C TYR A 102 -6.23 -20.53 -15.05
N THR A 103 -5.10 -19.99 -15.49
CA THR A 103 -4.40 -18.89 -14.82
C THR A 103 -4.18 -17.77 -15.82
N VAL A 104 -4.56 -16.56 -15.43
CA VAL A 104 -4.32 -15.31 -16.14
C VAL A 104 -3.35 -14.48 -15.31
N THR A 105 -2.26 -14.04 -15.93
CA THR A 105 -1.22 -13.24 -15.29
C THR A 105 -1.04 -11.93 -16.05
N PHE A 106 -1.22 -10.82 -15.34
CA PHE A 106 -0.96 -9.48 -15.82
C PHE A 106 0.47 -9.05 -15.45
N PRO A 107 1.16 -8.30 -16.32
CA PRO A 107 2.46 -7.75 -15.99
C PRO A 107 2.36 -6.57 -15.02
N GLN A 108 3.50 -6.19 -14.44
CA GLN A 108 3.61 -5.02 -13.55
C GLN A 108 3.16 -3.73 -14.26
N GLY A 109 2.57 -2.81 -13.48
CA GLY A 109 1.98 -1.56 -14.00
C GLY A 109 0.51 -1.67 -14.43
N ALA A 110 -0.07 -2.87 -14.39
CA ALA A 110 -1.51 -3.07 -14.52
C ALA A 110 -2.21 -2.92 -13.16
N GLN A 111 -3.38 -2.29 -13.14
CA GLN A 111 -4.33 -2.35 -12.04
C GLN A 111 -5.48 -3.27 -12.45
N VAL A 112 -5.62 -4.41 -11.80
CA VAL A 112 -6.54 -5.47 -12.21
C VAL A 112 -7.80 -5.43 -11.35
N GLY A 113 -8.96 -5.47 -12.00
CA GLY A 113 -10.26 -5.49 -11.35
C GLY A 113 -10.74 -6.90 -11.02
N ALA A 114 -11.94 -6.97 -10.43
CA ALA A 114 -12.56 -8.25 -10.09
C ALA A 114 -12.95 -9.04 -11.35
N ALA A 115 -12.70 -10.35 -11.33
CA ALA A 115 -13.08 -11.23 -12.42
C ALA A 115 -14.60 -11.49 -12.43
N ALA A 116 -15.18 -11.52 -13.63
CA ALA A 116 -16.52 -12.01 -13.88
C ALA A 116 -16.45 -13.37 -14.60
N VAL A 117 -17.32 -14.29 -14.22
CA VAL A 117 -17.34 -15.64 -14.78
C VAL A 117 -18.75 -16.07 -15.14
N ALA A 118 -18.91 -16.66 -16.32
CA ALA A 118 -20.12 -17.34 -16.75
C ALA A 118 -19.80 -18.74 -17.27
N GLU A 119 -20.73 -19.67 -17.13
CA GLU A 119 -20.54 -21.07 -17.45
C GLU A 119 -21.84 -21.62 -18.05
N SER A 120 -21.74 -22.31 -19.19
CA SER A 120 -22.88 -22.86 -19.92
C SER A 120 -22.63 -24.25 -20.53
N SER A 121 -21.51 -24.90 -20.21
CA SER A 121 -21.16 -26.22 -20.72
C SER A 121 -21.81 -27.34 -19.93
N SER A 122 -22.31 -28.36 -20.62
CA SER A 122 -22.92 -29.53 -19.99
C SER A 122 -21.91 -30.40 -19.20
N MET A 123 -20.61 -30.12 -19.32
CA MET A 123 -19.53 -30.85 -18.64
C MET A 123 -19.11 -30.23 -17.30
N ILE A 124 -19.42 -28.95 -17.06
CA ILE A 124 -18.87 -28.18 -15.94
C ILE A 124 -19.93 -28.05 -14.84
N ALA A 125 -19.51 -28.22 -13.59
CA ALA A 125 -20.35 -28.05 -12.41
C ALA A 125 -20.23 -26.65 -11.80
N SER A 126 -19.03 -26.09 -11.83
CA SER A 126 -18.76 -24.77 -11.26
C SER A 126 -17.43 -24.23 -11.72
N VAL A 127 -17.34 -22.92 -11.82
CA VAL A 127 -16.06 -22.21 -11.96
C VAL A 127 -15.86 -21.35 -10.73
N LYS A 128 -14.69 -21.49 -10.09
CA LYS A 128 -14.34 -20.72 -8.89
C LYS A 128 -12.98 -20.11 -9.03
N GLU A 129 -12.90 -18.81 -8.76
CA GLU A 129 -11.62 -18.15 -8.58
C GLU A 129 -11.00 -18.60 -7.26
N SER A 130 -9.71 -18.95 -7.32
CA SER A 130 -8.88 -19.18 -6.15
C SER A 130 -8.47 -17.84 -5.54
N ALA A 131 -7.78 -17.83 -4.40
CA ALA A 131 -7.22 -16.59 -3.90
C ALA A 131 -6.31 -15.95 -4.97
N VAL A 132 -6.58 -14.69 -5.31
CA VAL A 132 -5.73 -13.87 -6.17
C VAL A 132 -4.36 -13.73 -5.50
N SER A 133 -3.29 -13.64 -6.30
CA SER A 133 -1.95 -13.41 -5.76
C SER A 133 -1.88 -12.12 -4.92
N PRO A 134 -0.94 -12.02 -3.96
CA PRO A 134 -0.82 -10.84 -3.09
C PRO A 134 -0.59 -9.52 -3.83
N ASP A 135 0.01 -9.56 -5.02
CA ASP A 135 0.23 -8.41 -5.90
C ASP A 135 -1.00 -8.05 -6.74
N GLY A 136 -2.08 -8.84 -6.68
CA GLY A 136 -3.29 -8.62 -7.46
C GLY A 136 -3.18 -8.93 -8.95
N LEU A 137 -2.04 -9.47 -9.42
CA LEU A 137 -1.75 -9.61 -10.86
C LEU A 137 -2.04 -10.99 -11.43
N THR A 138 -2.19 -12.02 -10.59
CA THR A 138 -2.42 -13.40 -11.03
C THR A 138 -3.75 -13.92 -10.52
N HIS A 139 -4.64 -14.19 -11.46
CA HIS A 139 -5.97 -14.74 -11.23
C HIS A 139 -6.00 -16.20 -11.66
N THR A 140 -6.38 -17.11 -10.75
CA THR A 140 -6.42 -18.56 -11.03
C THR A 140 -7.82 -19.11 -10.82
N PHE A 141 -8.36 -19.76 -11.84
CA PHE A 141 -9.71 -20.31 -11.88
C PHE A 141 -9.65 -21.85 -11.84
N LYS A 142 -10.42 -22.44 -10.93
CA LYS A 142 -10.74 -23.87 -10.90
C LYS A 142 -12.07 -24.12 -11.59
N ILE A 143 -12.02 -24.74 -12.76
CA ILE A 143 -13.19 -25.11 -13.58
C ILE A 143 -13.48 -26.59 -13.29
N LYS A 144 -14.45 -26.87 -12.43
CA LYS A 144 -14.73 -28.21 -11.93
C LYS A 144 -15.67 -28.96 -12.88
N LEU A 145 -15.30 -30.18 -13.25
CA LEU A 145 -16.20 -31.08 -14.00
C LEU A 145 -17.41 -31.50 -13.15
N ASN A 146 -18.50 -31.89 -13.80
CA ASN A 146 -19.58 -32.60 -13.15
C ASN A 146 -19.07 -33.82 -12.37
N ASP A 147 -19.63 -34.06 -11.19
CA ASP A 147 -19.19 -35.13 -10.26
C ASP A 147 -19.70 -36.50 -10.72
N VAL A 148 -19.29 -36.89 -11.92
CA VAL A 148 -19.75 -38.04 -12.67
C VAL A 148 -18.58 -38.73 -13.36
N ASN A 149 -18.79 -39.97 -13.82
CA ASN A 149 -17.74 -40.74 -14.49
C ASN A 149 -17.44 -40.22 -15.92
N TRP A 150 -16.37 -40.74 -16.53
CA TRP A 150 -15.97 -40.33 -17.88
C TRP A 150 -17.03 -40.57 -18.96
N ALA A 151 -17.88 -41.59 -18.81
CA ALA A 151 -18.96 -41.85 -19.75
C ALA A 151 -20.00 -40.72 -19.76
N GLN A 152 -20.35 -40.19 -18.59
CA GLN A 152 -21.27 -39.06 -18.48
C GLN A 152 -20.62 -37.73 -18.90
N ILE A 153 -19.34 -37.52 -18.60
CA ILE A 153 -18.59 -36.37 -19.12
C ILE A 153 -18.54 -36.41 -20.66
N TYR A 154 -18.27 -37.57 -21.26
CA TYR A 154 -18.24 -37.74 -22.72
C TYR A 154 -19.63 -37.57 -23.36
N GLN A 155 -20.72 -37.89 -22.64
CA GLN A 155 -22.07 -37.53 -23.07
C GLN A 155 -22.29 -36.01 -23.10
N GLY A 156 -21.84 -35.31 -22.05
CA GLY A 156 -21.88 -33.84 -22.02
C GLY A 156 -21.05 -33.22 -23.16
N TYR A 157 -19.85 -33.76 -23.41
CA TYR A 157 -19.02 -33.39 -24.55
C TYR A 157 -19.76 -33.53 -25.88
N GLN A 158 -20.40 -34.69 -26.12
CA GLN A 158 -21.18 -34.94 -27.34
C GLN A 158 -22.40 -34.03 -27.47
N ALA A 159 -23.05 -33.68 -26.36
CA ALA A 159 -24.17 -32.74 -26.37
C ALA A 159 -23.72 -31.35 -26.80
N ASP A 160 -22.59 -30.87 -26.25
CA ASP A 160 -22.05 -29.55 -26.51
C ASP A 160 -21.44 -29.44 -27.93
N LEU A 161 -21.08 -30.55 -28.60
CA LEU A 161 -20.56 -30.56 -29.98
C LEU A 161 -21.53 -29.98 -31.01
N ALA A 162 -22.83 -29.96 -30.73
CA ALA A 162 -23.83 -29.43 -31.65
C ALA A 162 -23.75 -27.91 -31.80
N ASP A 163 -23.36 -27.20 -30.72
CA ASP A 163 -23.13 -25.76 -30.71
C ASP A 163 -22.01 -25.37 -29.72
N PRO A 164 -20.73 -25.63 -30.08
CA PRO A 164 -19.60 -25.40 -29.18
C PRO A 164 -19.49 -23.95 -28.67
N ALA A 165 -19.94 -22.98 -29.46
CA ALA A 165 -19.84 -21.55 -29.12
C ALA A 165 -20.89 -21.08 -28.10
N ALA A 166 -21.96 -21.86 -27.92
CA ALA A 166 -22.99 -21.62 -26.89
C ALA A 166 -22.65 -22.28 -25.54
N HIS A 167 -21.69 -23.20 -25.50
CA HIS A 167 -21.34 -24.02 -24.34
C HIS A 167 -19.91 -23.75 -23.89
N THR A 168 -19.73 -22.67 -23.14
CA THR A 168 -18.41 -22.13 -22.82
C THR A 168 -18.23 -21.83 -21.35
N VAL A 169 -16.96 -21.68 -20.96
CA VAL A 169 -16.57 -21.01 -19.74
C VAL A 169 -16.02 -19.64 -20.12
N ASP A 170 -16.76 -18.61 -19.76
CA ASP A 170 -16.43 -17.22 -20.07
C ASP A 170 -15.79 -16.59 -18.85
N ILE A 171 -14.58 -16.07 -19.00
CA ILE A 171 -13.83 -15.36 -17.95
C ILE A 171 -13.50 -13.98 -18.48
N THR A 172 -13.89 -12.96 -17.73
CA THR A 172 -13.66 -11.56 -18.08
C THR A 172 -12.98 -10.85 -16.91
N ILE A 173 -11.91 -10.12 -17.18
CA ILE A 173 -11.15 -9.38 -16.16
C ILE A 173 -10.86 -7.97 -16.69
N PRO A 174 -11.50 -6.91 -16.13
CA PRO A 174 -11.17 -5.55 -16.49
C PRO A 174 -9.82 -5.16 -15.88
N TYR A 175 -9.05 -4.33 -16.57
CA TYR A 175 -7.79 -3.81 -16.06
C TYR A 175 -7.49 -2.42 -16.61
N THR A 176 -6.64 -1.67 -15.94
CA THR A 176 -6.14 -0.38 -16.42
C THR A 176 -4.62 -0.32 -16.35
N ALA A 177 -4.01 0.53 -17.17
CA ALA A 177 -2.61 0.91 -17.07
C ALA A 177 -2.48 2.41 -17.29
N VAL A 178 -1.53 3.05 -16.59
CA VAL A 178 -1.28 4.49 -16.69
C VAL A 178 0.18 4.72 -17.01
N VAL A 179 0.41 5.55 -18.02
CA VAL A 179 1.73 5.99 -18.49
C VAL A 179 1.84 7.47 -18.21
N ASN A 180 2.81 7.86 -17.40
CA ASN A 180 3.03 9.26 -17.03
C ASN A 180 4.15 9.91 -17.83
N THR A 181 4.98 9.11 -18.51
CA THR A 181 6.11 9.55 -19.34
C THR A 181 6.17 8.76 -20.65
N LYS A 182 6.80 9.31 -21.69
CA LYS A 182 6.97 8.60 -22.98
C LYS A 182 7.77 7.30 -22.83
N ASP A 183 8.75 7.30 -21.93
CA ASP A 183 9.65 6.16 -21.70
C ASP A 183 8.98 5.00 -20.95
N GLU A 184 7.89 5.26 -20.22
CA GLU A 184 7.04 4.23 -19.59
C GLU A 184 6.16 3.48 -20.60
N ALA A 185 5.88 4.06 -21.77
CA ALA A 185 4.95 3.49 -22.75
C ALA A 185 5.48 2.22 -23.41
N ALA A 186 6.74 2.23 -23.85
CA ALA A 186 7.34 1.10 -24.56
C ALA A 186 7.49 -0.17 -23.70
N PRO A 187 7.91 -0.08 -22.42
CA PRO A 187 7.89 -1.23 -21.50
C PRO A 187 6.49 -1.79 -21.25
N LEU A 188 5.46 -0.94 -21.11
CA LEU A 188 4.08 -1.37 -20.89
C LEU A 188 3.46 -2.02 -22.14
N GLU A 189 3.74 -1.51 -23.33
CA GLU A 189 3.28 -2.12 -24.59
C GLU A 189 4.04 -3.40 -24.92
N GLY A 190 5.32 -3.49 -24.55
CA GLY A 190 6.15 -4.68 -24.70
C GLY A 190 5.87 -5.79 -23.68
N ALA A 191 5.22 -5.46 -22.56
CA ALA A 191 4.79 -6.43 -21.56
C ALA A 191 3.50 -7.15 -22.00
N ALA A 192 3.39 -8.44 -21.66
CA ALA A 192 2.29 -9.28 -22.11
C ALA A 192 1.41 -9.76 -20.95
N VAL A 193 0.10 -9.66 -21.14
CA VAL A 193 -0.88 -10.45 -20.40
C VAL A 193 -0.81 -11.88 -20.93
N THR A 194 -0.60 -12.83 -20.03
CA THR A 194 -0.51 -14.25 -20.40
C THR A 194 -1.63 -15.05 -19.77
N ALA A 195 -2.15 -16.04 -20.50
CA ALA A 195 -3.11 -16.98 -19.96
C ALA A 195 -2.77 -18.40 -20.35
N THR A 196 -2.79 -19.32 -19.39
CA THR A 196 -2.44 -20.73 -19.60
C THR A 196 -3.18 -21.60 -18.59
N GLY A 197 -3.03 -22.91 -18.68
CA GLY A 197 -3.71 -23.82 -17.77
C GLY A 197 -3.29 -25.26 -17.89
N SER A 198 -3.97 -26.09 -17.11
CA SER A 198 -3.79 -27.54 -17.16
C SER A 198 -5.04 -28.26 -16.68
N PHE A 199 -5.14 -29.52 -17.07
CA PHE A 199 -6.13 -30.45 -16.58
C PHE A 199 -5.42 -31.69 -16.03
N SER A 200 -5.68 -32.03 -14.78
CA SER A 200 -5.07 -33.20 -14.16
C SER A 200 -6.08 -34.07 -13.44
N PHE A 201 -5.96 -35.39 -13.62
CA PHE A 201 -6.83 -36.35 -12.95
C PHE A 201 -6.11 -37.69 -12.70
N TYR A 202 -6.59 -38.44 -11.70
CA TYR A 202 -6.23 -39.84 -11.52
C TYR A 202 -7.31 -40.74 -12.14
N PRO A 203 -6.96 -41.74 -12.98
CA PRO A 203 -7.92 -42.69 -13.52
C PRO A 203 -8.41 -43.71 -12.47
N SER A 204 -7.62 -43.91 -11.40
CA SER A 204 -7.93 -44.83 -10.31
C SER A 204 -7.91 -44.13 -8.96
N ARG A 205 -8.98 -44.33 -8.18
CA ARG A 205 -9.07 -43.82 -6.81
C ARG A 205 -8.01 -44.41 -5.88
N THR A 206 -7.78 -45.72 -6.01
CA THR A 206 -6.86 -46.46 -5.13
C THR A 206 -5.42 -46.01 -5.34
N TRP A 207 -4.99 -45.91 -6.60
CA TRP A 207 -3.65 -45.45 -6.95
C TRP A 207 -3.49 -43.94 -6.76
N GLY A 208 -4.54 -43.16 -7.03
CA GLY A 208 -4.53 -41.71 -6.79
C GLY A 208 -4.32 -41.34 -5.33
N ARG A 209 -4.88 -42.10 -4.37
CA ARG A 209 -4.60 -41.91 -2.93
C ARG A 209 -3.13 -42.14 -2.55
N LEU A 210 -2.39 -42.87 -3.38
CA LEU A 210 -0.95 -43.11 -3.22
C LEU A 210 -0.12 -42.13 -4.07
N GLY A 211 -0.75 -41.17 -4.76
CA GLY A 211 -0.09 -40.23 -5.67
C GLY A 211 0.40 -40.86 -6.98
N ILE A 212 -0.08 -42.05 -7.34
CA ILE A 212 0.41 -42.83 -8.48
C ILE A 212 -0.54 -42.71 -9.67
N GLY A 213 0.01 -42.40 -10.85
CA GLY A 213 -0.72 -42.44 -12.12
C GLY A 213 -1.47 -41.15 -12.47
N LEU A 214 -1.03 -39.99 -11.95
CA LEU A 214 -1.59 -38.68 -12.33
C LEU A 214 -1.40 -38.45 -13.82
N GLN A 215 -2.50 -38.19 -14.52
CA GLN A 215 -2.47 -37.69 -15.89
C GLN A 215 -2.54 -36.16 -15.83
N THR A 216 -1.71 -35.49 -16.62
CA THR A 216 -1.70 -34.03 -16.72
C THR A 216 -1.61 -33.63 -18.18
N PHE A 217 -2.53 -32.76 -18.58
CA PHE A 217 -2.62 -32.17 -19.90
C PHE A 217 -2.42 -30.68 -19.77
N ALA A 218 -1.41 -30.14 -20.44
CA ALA A 218 -1.17 -28.70 -20.46
C ALA A 218 -2.05 -28.04 -21.51
N MET A 219 -2.46 -26.80 -21.24
CA MET A 219 -2.96 -25.90 -22.26
C MET A 219 -1.77 -25.17 -22.91
N ASP A 220 -1.95 -24.72 -24.14
CA ASP A 220 -1.06 -23.72 -24.71
C ASP A 220 -1.26 -22.36 -24.01
N THR A 221 -0.36 -21.42 -24.32
CA THR A 221 -0.32 -20.12 -23.64
C THR A 221 -0.78 -19.02 -24.59
N ALA A 222 -1.85 -18.32 -24.22
CA ALA A 222 -2.21 -17.04 -24.81
C ALA A 222 -1.22 -15.97 -24.34
N SER A 223 -0.85 -15.07 -25.25
CA SER A 223 -0.04 -13.90 -24.93
C SER A 223 -0.54 -12.73 -25.75
N SER A 224 -0.84 -11.62 -25.09
CA SER A 224 -1.29 -10.39 -25.74
C SER A 224 -0.66 -9.20 -25.05
N PRO A 225 -0.30 -8.13 -25.78
CA PRO A 225 0.27 -6.93 -25.19
C PRO A 225 -0.68 -6.33 -24.14
N LEU A 226 -0.13 -5.80 -23.04
CA LEU A 226 -0.91 -5.18 -21.98
C LEU A 226 -1.67 -3.95 -22.48
N ALA A 227 -0.96 -3.04 -23.17
CA ALA A 227 -1.50 -1.75 -23.59
C ALA A 227 -1.20 -1.48 -25.08
N ALA A 228 -1.78 -2.29 -25.97
CA ALA A 228 -1.57 -2.16 -27.40
C ALA A 228 -1.89 -0.74 -27.91
N GLY A 229 -0.99 -0.17 -28.70
CA GLY A 229 -1.17 1.15 -29.32
C GLY A 229 -0.98 2.33 -28.37
N ILE A 230 -0.63 2.12 -27.10
CA ILE A 230 -0.36 3.22 -26.17
C ILE A 230 0.84 4.06 -26.62
N SER A 231 1.86 3.46 -27.23
CA SER A 231 3.02 4.21 -27.78
C SER A 231 2.67 5.00 -29.04
N ALA A 232 1.55 4.68 -29.69
CA ALA A 232 1.07 5.35 -30.90
C ALA A 232 0.14 6.55 -30.60
N LEU A 233 -0.21 6.78 -29.34
CA LEU A 233 -1.05 7.92 -28.94
C LEU A 233 -0.37 9.26 -29.26
N PRO A 234 -1.10 10.32 -29.65
CA PRO A 234 -0.50 11.62 -29.98
C PRO A 234 0.39 12.19 -28.88
N CYS A 235 -0.01 12.05 -27.61
CA CYS A 235 0.77 12.46 -26.43
C CYS A 235 2.08 11.66 -26.22
N ILE A 236 2.25 10.52 -26.90
CA ILE A 236 3.41 9.62 -26.80
C ILE A 236 4.21 9.58 -28.11
N ALA A 237 3.53 9.40 -29.24
CA ALA A 237 4.04 9.22 -30.58
C ALA A 237 4.50 10.49 -31.27
N ALA A 238 4.22 11.68 -30.72
CA ALA A 238 4.64 12.93 -31.33
C ALA A 238 6.18 12.95 -31.55
N GLU A 239 6.58 12.75 -32.80
CA GLU A 239 7.68 13.46 -33.43
C GLU A 239 7.07 14.63 -34.23
N PRO A 240 7.73 15.80 -34.30
CA PRO A 240 7.10 17.00 -34.84
C PRO A 240 6.92 16.87 -36.36
N THR A 241 5.67 16.78 -36.83
CA THR A 241 5.38 16.93 -38.27
C THR A 241 5.56 18.39 -38.71
N PRO A 242 6.34 18.65 -39.77
CA PRO A 242 6.64 20.01 -40.25
C PRO A 242 5.43 20.61 -40.97
N PRO A 243 5.05 21.88 -40.73
CA PRO A 243 4.02 22.53 -41.53
C PRO A 243 4.56 22.88 -42.93
N GLY A 244 3.64 22.85 -43.91
CA GLY A 244 3.85 23.24 -45.31
C GLY A 244 4.27 24.72 -45.51
N PRO A 245 4.30 25.20 -46.76
CA PRO A 245 5.16 26.29 -47.21
C PRO A 245 5.07 27.58 -46.37
N ILE A 246 6.28 28.13 -46.17
CA ILE A 246 6.75 29.00 -45.09
C ILE A 246 6.30 30.46 -45.29
N ASP A 247 5.58 31.01 -44.31
CA ASP A 247 5.65 32.42 -43.93
C ASP A 247 6.83 32.63 -42.95
N PRO A 248 7.47 33.82 -42.90
CA PRO A 248 8.83 34.02 -42.36
C PRO A 248 8.97 33.76 -40.84
N PRO A 249 10.20 33.52 -40.32
CA PRO A 249 10.45 32.62 -39.17
C PRO A 249 10.28 33.28 -37.79
N SER A 250 9.71 32.54 -36.80
CA SER A 250 10.08 32.54 -35.34
C SER A 250 9.10 31.71 -34.45
N PRO A 251 9.47 31.22 -33.23
CA PRO A 251 10.79 30.98 -32.64
C PRO A 251 11.03 29.49 -32.24
N SER A 252 12.27 29.16 -31.91
CA SER A 252 12.80 27.85 -31.49
C SER A 252 12.07 27.25 -30.28
N GLU A 253 11.79 25.94 -30.30
CA GLU A 253 11.28 25.22 -29.13
C GLU A 253 12.26 25.33 -27.94
N PRO A 254 11.75 25.45 -26.70
CA PRO A 254 12.58 25.55 -25.50
C PRO A 254 13.42 24.29 -25.30
N THR A 255 14.66 24.47 -24.85
CA THR A 255 15.58 23.36 -24.54
C THR A 255 15.14 22.68 -23.24
N LEU A 256 15.06 21.35 -23.18
CA LEU A 256 14.72 20.62 -21.95
C LEU A 256 15.98 20.35 -21.10
N PHE A 257 15.89 20.57 -19.80
CA PHE A 257 16.91 20.26 -18.81
C PHE A 257 16.29 19.45 -17.68
N GLU A 258 16.68 18.18 -17.58
CA GLU A 258 16.17 17.25 -16.58
C GLU A 258 17.27 16.86 -15.60
N GLN A 259 16.89 16.70 -14.33
CA GLN A 259 17.82 16.25 -13.30
C GLN A 259 17.08 15.53 -12.18
N GLU A 260 17.59 14.35 -11.84
CA GLU A 260 17.17 13.62 -10.64
C GLU A 260 18.12 13.95 -9.47
N GLY A 261 17.59 13.97 -8.26
CA GLY A 261 18.35 14.24 -7.06
C GLY A 261 17.87 13.42 -5.86
N VAL A 262 18.68 13.45 -4.82
CA VAL A 262 18.34 12.93 -3.50
C VAL A 262 18.27 14.11 -2.54
N LEU A 263 17.26 14.10 -1.66
CA LEU A 263 17.15 15.08 -0.59
C LEU A 263 17.25 14.38 0.76
N PRO A 264 18.08 14.87 1.70
CA PRO A 264 18.10 14.30 3.04
C PRO A 264 16.74 14.53 3.72
N GLY A 265 16.20 13.49 4.32
CA GLY A 265 14.96 13.46 5.07
C GLY A 265 15.16 12.78 6.42
N ASP A 266 14.25 13.02 7.35
CA ASP A 266 14.32 12.44 8.69
C ASP A 266 12.90 12.32 9.29
N LEU A 267 12.71 11.46 10.27
CA LEU A 267 11.42 11.27 10.95
C LEU A 267 11.57 11.49 12.45
N LEU A 268 10.89 12.52 12.93
CA LEU A 268 10.85 12.87 14.34
C LEU A 268 9.53 12.43 14.95
N GLY A 269 9.52 12.16 16.24
CA GLY A 269 8.28 11.92 16.98
C GLY A 269 8.22 12.71 18.27
N ALA A 270 7.01 13.10 18.63
CA ALA A 270 6.66 13.70 19.90
C ALA A 270 5.66 12.79 20.61
N VAL A 271 5.97 12.46 21.87
CA VAL A 271 5.15 11.56 22.69
C VAL A 271 4.58 12.35 23.87
N ASP A 272 3.31 12.16 24.20
CA ASP A 272 2.66 12.74 25.39
C ASP A 272 2.85 14.26 25.52
N SER A 273 2.74 14.99 24.40
CA SER A 273 2.96 16.45 24.27
C SER A 273 4.41 16.94 24.52
N GLY A 274 5.39 16.04 24.52
CA GLY A 274 6.81 16.37 24.51
C GLY A 274 7.27 17.11 23.24
N ALA A 275 8.53 17.55 23.23
CA ALA A 275 9.15 18.08 22.02
C ALA A 275 9.37 16.97 21.00
N ALA A 276 9.33 17.32 19.71
CA ALA A 276 9.70 16.39 18.66
C ALA A 276 11.21 16.10 18.73
N ASP A 277 11.58 14.82 18.71
CA ASP A 277 12.95 14.35 18.71
C ASP A 277 13.15 13.36 17.55
N THR A 278 14.35 13.37 16.98
CA THR A 278 14.86 12.39 16.02
C THR A 278 15.00 10.99 16.64
N GLU A 279 15.07 10.92 17.97
CA GLU A 279 15.33 9.67 18.72
C GLU A 279 16.65 9.01 18.28
N HIS A 280 17.60 9.83 17.81
CA HIS A 280 18.95 9.41 17.43
C HIS A 280 19.75 8.84 18.60
N ASP A 281 19.51 9.37 19.81
CA ASP A 281 20.24 8.99 21.02
C ASP A 281 19.65 7.78 21.75
N ALA A 282 18.32 7.60 21.71
CA ALA A 282 17.61 6.52 22.37
C ALA A 282 16.22 6.29 21.76
N VAL A 283 15.65 5.09 21.96
CA VAL A 283 14.27 4.78 21.53
C VAL A 283 13.25 5.56 22.37
N ALA A 284 12.28 6.20 21.72
CA ALA A 284 11.19 6.92 22.37
C ALA A 284 10.40 6.03 23.34
N VAL A 285 10.04 6.57 24.50
CA VAL A 285 9.28 5.86 25.54
C VAL A 285 8.02 6.62 25.93
N ALA A 286 6.87 6.10 25.50
CA ALA A 286 5.54 6.54 25.90
C ALA A 286 5.16 6.10 27.32
N GLU A 287 4.39 6.92 28.03
CA GLU A 287 3.95 6.63 29.40
C GLU A 287 3.00 5.44 29.48
N GLY A 288 2.23 5.16 28.42
CA GLY A 288 1.36 4.00 28.38
C GLY A 288 0.75 3.75 27.02
N ARG A 289 -0.05 2.69 26.92
CA ARG A 289 -0.71 2.27 25.67
C ARG A 289 -1.64 3.36 25.09
N SER A 290 -2.21 4.20 25.94
CA SER A 290 -3.10 5.30 25.53
C SER A 290 -2.36 6.60 25.16
N SER A 291 -1.02 6.60 25.19
CA SER A 291 -0.24 7.75 24.75
C SER A 291 -0.52 8.07 23.29
N VAL A 292 -0.55 9.36 22.99
CA VAL A 292 -0.76 9.88 21.63
C VAL A 292 0.56 10.42 21.11
N LEU A 293 0.90 10.01 19.90
CA LEU A 293 2.11 10.42 19.21
C LEU A 293 1.77 11.41 18.08
N ALA A 294 2.68 12.34 17.86
CA ALA A 294 2.74 13.15 16.66
C ALA A 294 4.05 12.86 15.94
N LEU A 295 3.97 12.49 14.66
CA LEU A 295 5.11 12.15 13.82
C LEU A 295 5.37 13.30 12.85
N THR A 296 6.62 13.72 12.74
CA THR A 296 7.04 14.86 11.91
C THR A 296 8.09 14.42 10.92
N GLY A 297 7.75 14.41 9.63
CA GLY A 297 8.73 14.27 8.57
C GLY A 297 9.47 15.59 8.37
N ALA A 298 10.80 15.55 8.36
CA ALA A 298 11.68 16.70 8.16
C ALA A 298 12.47 16.51 6.85
N LEU A 299 12.35 17.44 5.90
CA LEU A 299 13.03 17.41 4.61
C LEU A 299 14.03 18.57 4.49
N TYR A 300 15.30 18.24 4.24
CA TYR A 300 16.38 19.22 4.17
C TYR A 300 16.59 19.67 2.73
N VAL A 301 16.33 20.95 2.46
CA VAL A 301 16.26 21.51 1.09
C VAL A 301 17.51 22.29 0.68
N ASP A 302 18.60 22.17 1.43
CA ASP A 302 19.87 22.87 1.14
C ASP A 302 20.46 22.48 -0.22
N ASP A 303 20.26 21.23 -0.64
CA ASP A 303 20.77 20.74 -1.92
C ASP A 303 20.00 21.32 -3.10
N ILE A 304 18.71 21.67 -2.93
CA ILE A 304 17.94 22.43 -3.94
C ILE A 304 18.57 23.82 -4.14
N ARG A 305 18.93 24.51 -3.05
CA ARG A 305 19.62 25.81 -3.13
C ARG A 305 20.96 25.70 -3.85
N GLN A 306 21.74 24.67 -3.55
CA GLN A 306 23.02 24.41 -4.23
C GLN A 306 22.82 24.10 -5.71
N GLN A 307 21.80 23.31 -6.05
CA GLN A 307 21.43 23.01 -7.44
C GLN A 307 21.06 24.28 -8.21
N MET A 308 20.27 25.19 -7.62
CA MET A 308 19.98 26.50 -8.22
C MET A 308 21.26 27.31 -8.49
N VAL A 309 22.18 27.38 -7.52
CA VAL A 309 23.47 28.06 -7.70
C VAL A 309 24.32 27.41 -8.80
N ALA A 310 24.31 26.08 -8.91
CA ALA A 310 25.01 25.36 -9.97
C ALA A 310 24.43 25.67 -11.36
N ILE A 311 23.10 25.74 -11.48
CA ILE A 311 22.39 26.11 -12.70
C ILE A 311 22.70 27.56 -13.10
N GLU A 312 22.66 28.50 -12.14
CA GLU A 312 23.06 29.90 -12.35
C GLU A 312 24.46 29.97 -12.97
N LYS A 313 25.42 29.24 -12.40
CA LYS A 313 26.80 29.18 -12.90
C LYS A 313 26.89 28.52 -14.27
N GLN A 314 26.20 27.40 -14.49
CA GLN A 314 26.20 26.68 -15.78
C GLN A 314 25.73 27.57 -16.92
N TYR A 315 24.70 28.39 -16.67
CA TYR A 315 24.14 29.31 -17.65
C TYR A 315 24.76 30.71 -17.61
N SER A 316 25.81 30.92 -16.79
CA SER A 316 26.48 32.21 -16.63
C SER A 316 25.51 33.34 -16.27
N GLN A 317 24.51 33.05 -15.44
CA GLN A 317 23.55 34.02 -14.92
C GLN A 317 23.99 34.53 -13.55
N THR A 318 23.75 35.82 -13.29
CA THR A 318 24.08 36.49 -12.04
C THR A 318 22.86 37.23 -11.47
N ALA A 319 22.91 37.71 -10.22
CA ALA A 319 21.76 38.34 -9.57
C ALA A 319 21.06 39.45 -10.39
N PRO A 320 21.77 40.33 -11.14
CA PRO A 320 21.13 41.29 -12.03
C PRO A 320 20.30 40.67 -13.17
N ASP A 321 20.62 39.46 -13.62
CA ASP A 321 19.90 38.77 -14.70
C ASP A 321 18.57 38.15 -14.26
N PHE A 322 18.40 37.89 -12.96
CA PHE A 322 17.32 37.03 -12.45
C PHE A 322 15.92 37.60 -12.68
N ALA A 323 15.79 38.92 -12.70
CA ALA A 323 14.52 39.60 -13.00
C ALA A 323 14.15 39.55 -14.50
N ASP A 324 15.13 39.31 -15.38
CA ASP A 324 14.95 39.25 -16.84
C ASP A 324 14.66 37.83 -17.36
N ILE A 325 14.64 36.83 -16.47
CA ILE A 325 14.30 35.45 -16.77
C ILE A 325 12.88 35.20 -16.30
N ALA A 326 11.92 35.21 -17.22
CA ALA A 326 10.53 34.90 -16.94
C ALA A 326 10.38 33.42 -16.58
N ILE A 327 9.53 33.13 -15.58
CA ILE A 327 9.14 31.78 -15.20
C ILE A 327 7.66 31.61 -15.48
N SER A 328 7.31 30.54 -16.19
CA SER A 328 5.94 30.13 -16.48
C SER A 328 5.78 28.63 -16.27
N GLU A 329 4.53 28.17 -16.15
CA GLU A 329 4.21 26.76 -15.95
C GLU A 329 4.93 26.14 -14.75
N ALA A 330 5.16 26.95 -13.70
CA ALA A 330 5.79 26.48 -12.48
C ALA A 330 4.83 25.54 -11.74
N ASP A 331 5.23 24.27 -11.62
CA ASP A 331 4.57 23.25 -10.83
C ASP A 331 5.56 22.69 -9.80
N PHE A 332 5.07 22.51 -8.57
CA PHE A 332 5.85 21.99 -7.47
C PHE A 332 4.97 21.09 -6.62
N SER A 333 5.41 19.87 -6.40
CA SER A 333 4.70 18.89 -5.57
C SER A 333 5.67 18.01 -4.81
N PHE A 334 5.38 17.79 -3.53
CA PHE A 334 6.00 16.74 -2.75
C PHE A 334 4.92 15.84 -2.16
N THR A 335 5.23 14.54 -2.13
CA THR A 335 4.39 13.52 -1.51
C THR A 335 5.21 12.81 -0.46
N ALA A 336 4.74 12.82 0.78
CA ALA A 336 5.29 12.07 1.89
C ALA A 336 4.33 10.96 2.30
N ALA A 337 4.85 9.81 2.70
CA ALA A 337 4.08 8.70 3.25
C ALA A 337 4.68 8.26 4.59
N LEU A 338 3.82 7.97 5.57
CA LEU A 338 4.20 7.29 6.80
C LEU A 338 3.47 5.97 6.89
N THR A 339 4.21 4.89 7.12
CA THR A 339 3.67 3.55 7.31
C THR A 339 3.88 3.10 8.74
N LEU A 340 2.78 2.90 9.46
CA LEU A 340 2.78 2.38 10.81
C LEU A 340 2.98 0.86 10.81
N PRO A 341 3.70 0.31 11.81
CA PRO A 341 3.79 -1.13 11.99
C PRO A 341 2.51 -1.70 12.62
N VAL A 342 2.37 -3.02 12.52
CA VAL A 342 1.32 -3.75 13.23
C VAL A 342 1.43 -3.46 14.73
N GLY A 343 0.30 -3.15 15.36
CA GLY A 343 0.26 -2.71 16.75
C GLY A 343 0.18 -1.19 16.91
N MET A 344 0.17 -0.41 15.84
CA MET A 344 -0.13 1.02 15.88
C MET A 344 -1.28 1.37 14.94
N ALA A 345 -1.96 2.48 15.21
CA ALA A 345 -3.08 2.95 14.39
C ALA A 345 -3.13 4.48 14.32
N PHE A 346 -3.57 4.97 13.17
CA PHE A 346 -4.00 6.35 12.98
C PHE A 346 -5.38 6.58 13.61
N THR A 347 -5.61 7.79 14.10
CA THR A 347 -6.92 8.23 14.61
C THR A 347 -7.54 9.28 13.68
N ASP A 348 -8.73 9.78 14.02
CA ASP A 348 -9.36 10.87 13.27
C ASP A 348 -8.51 12.13 13.21
N ALA A 349 -7.66 12.40 14.23
CA ALA A 349 -6.74 13.54 14.21
C ALA A 349 -5.67 13.43 13.11
N SER A 350 -5.31 12.20 12.70
CA SER A 350 -4.30 11.92 11.66
C SER A 350 -4.79 12.20 10.24
N LYS A 351 -6.09 12.50 10.05
CA LYS A 351 -6.66 12.93 8.77
C LYS A 351 -6.31 14.39 8.42
N SER A 352 -5.47 15.02 9.23
CA SER A 352 -4.93 16.36 9.01
C SER A 352 -3.43 16.35 9.28
N ALA A 353 -2.72 17.25 8.61
CA ALA A 353 -1.29 17.44 8.79
C ALA A 353 -0.99 18.94 8.89
N VAL A 354 0.03 19.29 9.68
CA VAL A 354 0.49 20.65 9.85
C VAL A 354 1.82 20.81 9.12
N PHE A 355 1.88 21.77 8.21
CA PHE A 355 3.12 22.13 7.52
C PHE A 355 3.82 23.30 8.22
N SER A 356 5.14 23.25 8.30
CA SER A 356 5.97 24.37 8.78
C SER A 356 7.31 24.42 8.04
N GLY A 357 8.02 25.53 8.18
CA GLY A 357 9.28 25.79 7.49
C GLY A 357 9.16 26.68 6.25
N SER A 358 7.94 27.00 5.80
CA SER A 358 7.71 28.06 4.82
C SER A 358 6.27 28.58 4.89
N ALA A 359 6.07 29.84 4.50
CA ALA A 359 4.74 30.44 4.35
C ALA A 359 4.18 30.28 2.92
N ASP A 360 5.03 29.90 1.96
CA ASP A 360 4.67 29.81 0.54
C ASP A 360 4.19 28.40 0.15
N PHE A 361 4.26 27.43 1.05
CA PHE A 361 3.81 26.04 0.86
C PHE A 361 2.68 25.68 1.84
N GLU A 362 1.82 24.77 1.40
CA GLU A 362 0.70 24.26 2.18
C GLU A 362 0.44 22.77 1.93
N VAL A 363 -0.27 22.13 2.86
CA VAL A 363 -0.79 20.78 2.68
C VAL A 363 -1.98 20.83 1.74
N SER A 364 -1.88 20.10 0.63
CA SER A 364 -2.90 19.99 -0.41
C SER A 364 -3.80 18.76 -0.25
N SER A 365 -3.28 17.66 0.28
CA SER A 365 -4.09 16.48 0.62
C SER A 365 -3.49 15.68 1.79
N VAL A 366 -4.38 15.02 2.54
CA VAL A 366 -4.03 14.02 3.55
C VAL A 366 -4.98 12.84 3.36
N GLU A 367 -4.43 11.66 3.13
CA GLU A 367 -5.19 10.43 2.87
C GLU A 367 -4.69 9.33 3.80
N VAL A 368 -5.60 8.77 4.61
CA VAL A 368 -5.29 7.64 5.50
C VAL A 368 -5.93 6.39 4.90
N ALA A 369 -5.11 5.39 4.59
CA ALA A 369 -5.51 4.10 4.06
C ALA A 369 -4.84 2.97 4.86
N GLY A 370 -5.60 2.35 5.78
CA GLY A 370 -5.07 1.29 6.64
C GLY A 370 -3.96 1.79 7.55
N GLN A 371 -2.75 1.24 7.38
CA GLN A 371 -1.55 1.60 8.15
C GLN A 371 -0.71 2.70 7.48
N VAL A 372 -1.17 3.27 6.36
CA VAL A 372 -0.44 4.29 5.61
C VAL A 372 -1.19 5.61 5.65
N VAL A 373 -0.48 6.70 5.95
CA VAL A 373 -0.95 8.06 5.68
C VAL A 373 -0.09 8.68 4.59
N THR A 374 -0.73 9.25 3.57
CA THR A 374 -0.08 9.98 2.49
C THR A 374 -0.42 11.46 2.60
N VAL A 375 0.60 12.32 2.61
CA VAL A 375 0.46 13.77 2.69
C VAL A 375 1.08 14.39 1.44
N LYS A 376 0.30 15.16 0.70
CA LYS A 376 0.78 15.96 -0.44
C LYS A 376 0.87 17.41 -0.05
N PHE A 377 1.99 18.07 -0.31
CA PHE A 377 2.15 19.50 -0.11
C PHE A 377 2.67 20.18 -1.38
N ALA A 378 2.23 21.40 -1.59
CA ALA A 378 2.42 22.17 -2.82
C ALA A 378 2.58 23.66 -2.50
N LEU A 379 2.93 24.46 -3.51
CA LEU A 379 2.89 25.92 -3.38
C LEU A 379 1.45 26.38 -3.14
N THR A 380 1.31 27.38 -2.27
CA THR A 380 0.05 28.14 -2.15
C THR A 380 -0.26 28.84 -3.46
N ASP A 381 -1.54 29.11 -3.72
CA ASP A 381 -1.94 29.82 -4.93
C ASP A 381 -1.34 31.24 -4.99
N ALA A 382 -1.20 31.91 -3.84
CA ALA A 382 -0.53 33.21 -3.75
C ALA A 382 0.96 33.12 -4.15
N ALA A 383 1.66 32.05 -3.75
CA ALA A 383 3.05 31.83 -4.15
C ALA A 383 3.15 31.51 -5.65
N LYS A 384 2.26 30.68 -6.21
CA LYS A 384 2.20 30.40 -7.65
C LYS A 384 1.96 31.68 -8.47
N GLU A 385 1.10 32.56 -7.97
CA GLU A 385 0.85 33.86 -8.61
C GLU A 385 2.07 34.78 -8.55
N LYS A 386 2.80 34.77 -7.44
CA LYS A 386 4.01 35.58 -7.23
C LYS A 386 5.20 35.13 -8.08
N VAL A 387 5.37 33.82 -8.33
CA VAL A 387 6.49 33.31 -9.13
C VAL A 387 6.28 33.65 -10.60
N LYS A 388 6.94 34.71 -11.06
CA LYS A 388 6.90 35.20 -12.45
C LYS A 388 8.28 35.34 -13.08
N THR A 389 9.31 35.42 -12.26
CA THR A 389 10.71 35.48 -12.68
C THR A 389 11.55 34.45 -11.93
N TYR A 390 12.76 34.18 -12.43
CA TYR A 390 13.73 33.34 -11.72
C TYR A 390 14.07 33.95 -10.35
N GLY A 391 14.12 35.29 -10.24
CA GLY A 391 14.29 35.99 -8.98
C GLY A 391 13.19 35.69 -7.96
N ASP A 392 11.93 35.63 -8.41
CA ASP A 392 10.79 35.29 -7.54
C ASP A 392 10.87 33.83 -7.09
N LEU A 393 11.16 32.91 -8.01
CA LEU A 393 11.34 31.49 -7.71
C LEU A 393 12.47 31.29 -6.68
N LYS A 394 13.62 31.95 -6.90
CA LYS A 394 14.76 31.91 -5.99
C LYS A 394 14.39 32.45 -4.62
N ALA A 395 13.63 33.54 -4.54
CA ALA A 395 13.18 34.09 -3.26
C ALA A 395 12.28 33.12 -2.48
N VAL A 396 11.42 32.35 -3.15
CA VAL A 396 10.60 31.29 -2.51
C VAL A 396 11.50 30.18 -1.94
N VAL A 397 12.49 29.71 -2.71
CA VAL A 397 13.42 28.66 -2.27
C VAL A 397 14.37 29.14 -1.16
N ASP A 398 14.82 30.39 -1.21
CA ASP A 398 15.70 30.99 -0.19
C ASP A 398 14.93 31.29 1.11
N ALA A 399 13.63 31.58 1.03
CA ALA A 399 12.77 31.78 2.21
C ALA A 399 12.40 30.46 2.91
N ALA A 400 12.48 29.33 2.21
CA ALA A 400 12.22 28.01 2.77
C ALA A 400 13.30 27.62 3.80
N GLN A 401 12.86 27.31 5.01
CA GLN A 401 13.73 26.77 6.06
C GLN A 401 14.23 25.38 5.68
N SER A 402 15.33 24.96 6.30
CA SER A 402 15.81 23.59 6.26
C SER A 402 15.97 23.09 7.70
N PRO A 403 15.17 22.11 8.14
CA PRO A 403 14.22 21.33 7.35
C PRO A 403 12.86 22.03 7.12
N LEU A 404 12.18 21.67 6.03
CA LEU A 404 10.72 21.76 5.89
C LEU A 404 10.07 20.62 6.67
N GLN A 405 8.97 20.87 7.37
CA GLN A 405 8.39 19.89 8.28
C GLN A 405 6.90 19.68 8.03
N VAL A 406 6.48 18.42 8.07
CA VAL A 406 5.07 17.99 8.04
C VAL A 406 4.79 17.12 9.24
N THR A 407 3.87 17.56 10.10
CA THR A 407 3.48 16.84 11.32
C THR A 407 2.10 16.21 11.18
N VAL A 408 2.01 14.90 11.37
CA VAL A 408 0.76 14.13 11.49
C VAL A 408 0.57 13.75 12.96
N SER A 409 -0.50 14.26 13.57
CA SER A 409 -0.84 13.97 14.96
C SER A 409 -1.80 12.79 15.08
N GLY A 410 -1.92 12.21 16.27
CA GLY A 410 -2.98 11.24 16.56
C GLY A 410 -2.63 9.78 16.25
N VAL A 411 -1.37 9.41 16.35
CA VAL A 411 -0.94 8.00 16.26
C VAL A 411 -1.02 7.38 17.66
N THR A 412 -1.54 6.16 17.77
CA THR A 412 -1.72 5.45 19.05
C THR A 412 -1.34 3.98 18.96
N PHE A 413 -1.05 3.35 20.09
CA PHE A 413 -0.93 1.90 20.19
C PHE A 413 -2.30 1.22 20.18
N THR A 414 -2.38 0.02 19.59
CA THR A 414 -3.61 -0.77 19.51
C THR A 414 -3.86 -1.59 20.78
N ALA A 415 -4.92 -2.43 20.78
CA ALA A 415 -5.18 -3.38 21.86
C ALA A 415 -4.21 -4.56 21.87
N ASP A 416 -3.64 -4.92 20.72
CA ASP A 416 -2.73 -6.06 20.56
C ASP A 416 -1.27 -5.71 20.88
N SER A 417 -1.01 -4.42 21.13
CA SER A 417 0.31 -3.93 21.50
C SER A 417 0.68 -4.42 22.89
N THR A 418 1.96 -4.76 23.07
CA THR A 418 2.55 -5.15 24.34
C THR A 418 3.54 -4.09 24.85
N PRO A 419 3.63 -3.90 26.19
CA PRO A 419 4.57 -2.97 26.78
C PRO A 419 6.01 -3.40 26.50
N ASP A 420 6.93 -2.44 26.55
CA ASP A 420 8.37 -2.61 26.31
C ASP A 420 8.72 -3.21 24.93
N THR A 421 7.74 -3.27 24.03
CA THR A 421 7.89 -3.71 22.65
C THR A 421 8.15 -2.51 21.76
N GLU A 422 9.15 -2.62 20.89
CA GLU A 422 9.54 -1.56 19.95
C GLU A 422 8.66 -1.64 18.69
N TYR A 423 8.13 -0.49 18.28
CA TYR A 423 7.32 -0.30 17.08
C TYR A 423 8.03 0.72 16.20
N THR A 424 8.47 0.29 15.02
CA THR A 424 9.19 1.14 14.06
C THR A 424 8.24 1.62 12.96
N VAL A 425 8.07 2.94 12.88
CA VAL A 425 7.39 3.63 11.78
C VAL A 425 8.40 3.87 10.67
N THR A 426 7.96 3.73 9.42
CA THR A 426 8.77 4.04 8.24
C THR A 426 8.20 5.26 7.51
N GLY A 427 9.10 6.09 6.97
CA GLY A 427 8.77 7.28 6.21
C GLY A 427 9.35 7.22 4.80
N GLU A 428 8.62 7.80 3.86
CA GLU A 428 9.06 8.00 2.48
C GLU A 428 8.68 9.42 2.04
N VAL A 429 9.51 10.02 1.19
CA VAL A 429 9.19 11.31 0.58
C VAL A 429 9.75 11.39 -0.83
N SER A 430 8.95 11.92 -1.75
CA SER A 430 9.36 12.21 -3.12
C SER A 430 8.88 13.60 -3.52
N GLY A 431 9.58 14.22 -4.46
CA GLY A 431 9.30 15.58 -4.92
C GLY A 431 9.48 15.75 -6.42
N ARG A 432 8.80 16.75 -6.96
CA ARG A 432 8.90 17.17 -8.36
C ARG A 432 8.82 18.68 -8.48
N PHE A 433 9.60 19.22 -9.40
CA PHE A 433 9.47 20.59 -9.89
C PHE A 433 9.48 20.62 -11.41
N SER A 434 8.67 21.47 -12.03
CA SER A 434 8.83 21.82 -13.44
C SER A 434 8.52 23.28 -13.69
N ALA A 435 9.24 23.91 -14.62
CA ALA A 435 8.97 25.27 -15.06
C ALA A 435 9.60 25.57 -16.42
N LEU A 436 9.02 26.51 -17.17
CA LEU A 436 9.65 27.12 -18.34
C LEU A 436 10.31 28.45 -17.95
N ALA A 437 11.63 28.52 -18.14
CA ALA A 437 12.45 29.71 -17.94
C ALA A 437 12.77 30.38 -19.29
N SER A 438 12.38 31.64 -19.45
CA SER A 438 12.47 32.38 -20.71
C SER A 438 13.22 33.68 -20.54
N LYS A 439 14.33 33.85 -21.28
CA LYS A 439 15.11 35.09 -21.32
C LYS A 439 14.91 35.78 -22.67
N SER A 440 14.58 37.07 -22.63
CA SER A 440 14.32 37.88 -23.82
C SER A 440 15.47 37.84 -24.82
N ALA A 441 15.15 37.90 -26.12
CA ALA A 441 16.13 38.00 -27.19
C ALA A 441 17.10 39.19 -27.03
N ALA A 442 16.65 40.28 -26.42
CA ALA A 442 17.48 41.47 -26.15
C ALA A 442 18.61 41.23 -25.13
N THR A 443 18.49 40.20 -24.29
CA THR A 443 19.41 39.89 -23.18
C THR A 443 20.06 38.50 -23.30
N GLY A 444 20.02 37.90 -24.50
CA GLY A 444 20.69 36.64 -24.81
C GLY A 444 19.78 35.50 -25.27
N GLY A 445 18.46 35.71 -25.36
CA GLY A 445 17.48 34.87 -26.08
C GLY A 445 17.57 33.38 -25.83
N ARG A 446 16.89 32.88 -24.80
CA ARG A 446 16.88 31.44 -24.49
C ARG A 446 15.66 31.04 -23.70
N ASP A 447 14.98 29.99 -24.16
CA ASP A 447 13.94 29.32 -23.41
C ASP A 447 14.43 27.93 -22.98
N ILE A 448 14.31 27.60 -21.70
CA ILE A 448 14.68 26.31 -21.12
C ILE A 448 13.53 25.79 -20.27
N ARG A 449 13.05 24.59 -20.56
CA ARG A 449 12.14 23.87 -19.67
C ARG A 449 12.97 23.06 -18.68
N PHE A 450 12.72 23.27 -17.40
CA PHE A 450 13.34 22.53 -16.30
C PHE A 450 12.36 21.50 -15.77
N ALA A 451 12.83 20.28 -15.54
CA ALA A 451 12.09 19.23 -14.85
C ALA A 451 13.01 18.53 -13.85
N PHE A 452 12.66 18.56 -12.57
CA PHE A 452 13.42 17.94 -11.49
C PHE A 452 12.58 16.96 -10.72
N THR A 453 13.21 15.87 -10.32
CA THR A 453 12.64 14.86 -9.41
C THR A 453 13.60 14.65 -8.24
N TRP A 454 13.03 14.42 -7.06
CA TRP A 454 13.79 14.15 -5.85
C TRP A 454 13.22 12.97 -5.09
N ASN A 455 14.10 12.12 -4.58
CA ASN A 455 13.75 11.07 -3.62
C ASN A 455 14.40 11.38 -2.26
N GLY A 456 13.65 11.11 -1.19
CA GLY A 456 14.12 11.28 0.18
C GLY A 456 15.00 10.12 0.63
N GLU A 457 16.12 10.44 1.26
CA GLU A 457 16.97 9.46 1.95
C GLU A 457 17.24 9.91 3.39
N GLN A 458 17.43 8.96 4.31
CA GLN A 458 17.72 9.28 5.70
C GLN A 458 18.93 10.22 5.82
N LYS A 459 18.77 11.31 6.57
CA LYS A 459 19.82 12.28 6.81
C LYS A 459 20.88 11.67 7.71
N ALA A 460 22.11 11.67 7.20
CA ALA A 460 23.26 11.18 7.95
C ALA A 460 23.44 11.91 9.28
N GLY A 461 23.63 11.15 10.35
CA GLY A 461 23.85 11.63 11.71
C GLY A 461 22.58 12.01 12.49
N LEU A 462 21.39 11.75 11.93
CA LEU A 462 20.10 11.89 12.61
C LEU A 462 19.28 10.60 12.55
N GLU A 463 19.91 9.47 12.21
CA GLU A 463 19.25 8.17 12.10
C GLU A 463 18.63 7.76 13.44
N ASP A 464 17.49 7.08 13.43
CA ASP A 464 16.91 6.46 14.63
C ASP A 464 17.97 5.66 15.41
N ALA A 465 17.88 5.67 16.74
CA ALA A 465 18.79 4.91 17.60
C ALA A 465 18.89 3.43 17.23
N LYS A 466 17.86 2.88 16.57
CA LYS A 466 17.95 1.61 15.85
C LYS A 466 18.24 1.89 14.38
N ALA A 467 19.53 1.86 14.04
CA ALA A 467 20.00 1.93 12.67
C ALA A 467 19.31 0.84 11.82
N GLN A 468 18.48 1.30 10.90
CA GLN A 468 17.69 0.51 9.96
C GLN A 468 17.74 1.20 8.59
N ASP A 469 17.45 0.44 7.53
CA ASP A 469 17.39 1.00 6.19
C ASP A 469 16.17 1.89 6.03
N GLY A 470 16.36 3.07 5.44
CA GLY A 470 15.29 4.04 5.17
C GLY A 470 15.09 5.08 6.28
N ILE A 471 14.06 5.90 6.13
CA ILE A 471 13.69 6.91 7.12
C ILE A 471 12.81 6.24 8.17
N THR A 472 13.25 6.18 9.42
CA THR A 472 12.56 5.41 10.47
C THR A 472 12.44 6.17 11.79
N TYR A 473 11.43 5.81 12.57
CA TYR A 473 11.24 6.27 13.95
C TYR A 473 10.74 5.12 14.82
N THR A 474 11.43 4.82 15.92
CA THR A 474 11.10 3.70 16.81
C THR A 474 10.59 4.19 18.15
N VAL A 475 9.47 3.61 18.60
CA VAL A 475 8.85 3.93 19.90
C VAL A 475 8.37 2.69 20.63
N LYS A 476 8.38 2.75 21.96
CA LYS A 476 7.75 1.77 22.85
C LYS A 476 6.94 2.46 23.94
N TYR A 477 6.16 1.72 24.72
CA TYR A 477 5.48 2.25 25.89
C TYR A 477 5.77 1.43 27.15
N LYS A 478 5.72 2.08 28.31
CA LYS A 478 6.02 1.46 29.61
C LYS A 478 4.97 0.42 30.01
N ALA A 479 5.41 -0.64 30.69
CA ALA A 479 4.49 -1.51 31.41
C ALA A 479 3.75 -0.74 32.51
N GLU A 480 2.44 -0.96 32.62
CA GLU A 480 1.63 -0.38 33.69
C GLU A 480 2.13 -0.93 35.04
N ALA A 481 2.40 -0.04 36.00
CA ALA A 481 2.89 -0.48 37.31
C ALA A 481 1.86 -1.41 37.95
N PRO A 482 2.29 -2.52 38.60
CA PRO A 482 1.37 -3.37 39.35
C PRO A 482 0.58 -2.51 40.34
N ILE A 483 -0.74 -2.56 40.26
CA ILE A 483 -1.59 -1.95 41.26
C ILE A 483 -1.30 -2.70 42.56
N ASP A 484 -0.59 -2.07 43.50
CA ASP A 484 -0.37 -2.64 44.82
C ASP A 484 -1.77 -2.78 45.45
N PRO A 485 -2.24 -4.01 45.77
CA PRO A 485 -3.55 -4.15 46.37
C PRO A 485 -3.49 -3.47 47.74
N THR A 486 -4.14 -2.31 47.84
CA THR A 486 -4.50 -1.70 49.12
C THR A 486 -5.08 -2.82 49.99
N PRO A 487 -4.64 -3.02 51.25
CA PRO A 487 -5.12 -4.13 52.05
C PRO A 487 -6.62 -3.95 52.31
N ASP A 488 -7.45 -4.71 51.61
CA ASP A 488 -8.87 -4.82 51.91
C ASP A 488 -9.03 -5.42 53.31
N GLU A 489 -9.80 -4.70 54.11
CA GLU A 489 -10.37 -5.07 55.40
C GLU A 489 -11.00 -6.49 55.32
N PRO A 490 -10.82 -7.36 56.32
CA PRO A 490 -11.17 -8.77 56.18
C PRO A 490 -12.70 -8.97 56.24
N GLU A 491 -13.29 -9.40 55.13
CA GLU A 491 -14.65 -9.96 55.10
C GLU A 491 -14.70 -11.40 55.64
N PRO A 492 -15.85 -11.85 56.20
CA PRO A 492 -15.91 -12.92 57.18
C PRO A 492 -15.83 -14.33 56.58
N SER A 493 -15.14 -15.21 57.28
CA SER A 493 -14.96 -16.64 56.97
C SER A 493 -16.27 -17.42 56.89
N LYS A 494 -16.47 -18.09 55.75
CA LYS A 494 -17.49 -19.12 55.48
C LYS A 494 -17.20 -20.40 56.31
N PRO A 495 -18.21 -21.08 56.91
CA PRO A 495 -17.96 -22.26 57.74
C PRO A 495 -17.80 -23.54 56.92
N GLU A 496 -16.79 -24.36 57.26
CA GLU A 496 -16.61 -25.73 56.78
C GLU A 496 -17.46 -26.74 57.60
N PRO A 497 -17.92 -27.87 57.01
CA PRO A 497 -18.69 -28.88 57.71
C PRO A 497 -17.80 -29.82 58.56
N ASN A 498 -18.18 -30.01 59.82
CA ASN A 498 -17.54 -30.92 60.78
C ASN A 498 -17.87 -32.41 60.52
N GLU A 499 -16.84 -33.26 60.55
CA GLU A 499 -16.94 -34.69 60.86
C GLU A 499 -16.36 -34.94 62.28
N PRO A 500 -17.00 -35.74 63.16
CA PRO A 500 -16.67 -35.76 64.58
C PRO A 500 -15.83 -36.98 64.99
N GLU A 501 -14.81 -36.78 65.83
CA GLU A 501 -14.25 -37.82 66.71
C GLU A 501 -13.57 -37.19 67.97
N PRO A 502 -13.33 -37.95 69.06
CA PRO A 502 -13.87 -37.69 70.39
C PRO A 502 -12.92 -37.00 71.39
N SER A 503 -13.50 -36.58 72.52
CA SER A 503 -12.99 -35.56 73.45
C SER A 503 -12.32 -36.08 74.75
N LYS A 504 -11.49 -35.19 75.34
CA LYS A 504 -11.24 -34.91 76.79
C LYS A 504 -9.83 -35.30 77.34
N PRO A 505 -9.21 -34.60 78.35
CA PRO A 505 -9.66 -33.47 79.21
C PRO A 505 -8.80 -32.18 79.28
N GLU A 506 -9.48 -31.08 79.61
CA GLU A 506 -8.98 -29.80 80.17
C GLU A 506 -8.52 -29.89 81.64
N PRO A 507 -7.86 -28.82 82.13
CA PRO A 507 -8.34 -28.17 83.35
C PRO A 507 -8.38 -26.60 83.32
N THR A 508 -9.61 -26.06 83.50
CA THR A 508 -10.06 -25.02 84.50
C THR A 508 -9.39 -23.64 84.57
N LYS A 509 -10.03 -22.46 84.78
CA LYS A 509 -11.34 -21.94 85.29
C LYS A 509 -11.10 -20.42 85.65
N PRO A 510 -12.04 -19.51 86.05
CA PRO A 510 -13.44 -19.18 85.68
C PRO A 510 -13.68 -17.68 85.29
N GLU A 511 -14.89 -17.45 84.79
CA GLU A 511 -15.68 -16.21 84.61
C GLU A 511 -15.97 -15.40 85.90
N PRO A 512 -16.51 -14.16 85.81
CA PRO A 512 -17.99 -14.00 85.92
C PRO A 512 -18.66 -12.87 85.11
N SER A 513 -19.80 -13.20 84.46
CA SER A 513 -21.19 -12.68 84.62
C SER A 513 -21.53 -11.20 84.34
N LYS A 514 -22.29 -10.85 83.26
CA LYS A 514 -23.79 -10.79 83.06
C LYS A 514 -24.40 -9.37 83.30
N PRO A 515 -25.62 -8.98 82.81
CA PRO A 515 -26.17 -8.98 81.43
C PRO A 515 -27.18 -7.83 81.05
N GLN A 516 -27.65 -7.89 79.79
CA GLN A 516 -29.04 -7.73 79.26
C GLN A 516 -29.76 -6.36 79.23
N SER A 517 -30.27 -5.96 78.06
CA SER A 517 -31.62 -6.35 77.55
C SER A 517 -31.87 -5.86 76.11
N ALA A 518 -32.94 -6.35 75.48
CA ALA A 518 -33.16 -6.43 74.02
C ALA A 518 -34.44 -5.72 73.51
N GLN A 519 -34.42 -5.41 72.20
CA GLN A 519 -35.52 -5.50 71.19
C GLN A 519 -36.69 -4.47 71.24
N PRO A 520 -37.55 -4.30 70.19
CA PRO A 520 -37.61 -4.92 68.83
C PRO A 520 -38.14 -4.06 67.61
N VAL A 521 -38.05 -4.67 66.39
CA VAL A 521 -38.96 -4.77 65.18
C VAL A 521 -39.51 -3.62 64.25
N THR A 522 -39.09 -3.67 62.96
CA THR A 522 -39.83 -3.72 61.62
C THR A 522 -40.70 -2.52 61.08
N PRO A 523 -41.22 -2.50 59.80
CA PRO A 523 -40.64 -2.70 58.44
C PRO A 523 -41.24 -1.84 57.25
N LYS A 524 -40.62 -1.93 56.04
CA LYS A 524 -41.10 -2.02 54.61
C LYS A 524 -42.02 -0.99 53.85
N LYS A 525 -41.75 -0.97 52.50
CA LYS A 525 -42.56 -0.63 51.26
C LYS A 525 -42.74 0.87 50.91
N GLY A 526 -42.84 1.36 49.65
CA GLY A 526 -42.89 0.84 48.28
C GLY A 526 -43.54 1.89 47.31
N GLY A 527 -43.31 1.80 45.98
CA GLY A 527 -44.06 2.48 44.86
C GLY A 527 -43.82 4.00 44.67
N LEU A 528 -44.19 4.70 43.59
CA LEU A 528 -44.62 4.47 42.18
C LEU A 528 -44.85 5.88 41.58
N ALA A 529 -44.56 6.07 40.29
CA ALA A 529 -45.20 7.01 39.32
C ALA A 529 -45.09 8.57 39.40
N ALA A 530 -44.78 9.13 38.21
CA ALA A 530 -45.54 10.16 37.45
C ALA A 530 -45.29 11.69 37.59
N THR A 531 -44.93 12.27 36.42
CA THR A 531 -45.51 13.46 35.71
C THR A 531 -45.23 14.91 36.12
N GLY A 532 -45.01 15.74 35.08
CA GLY A 532 -45.31 17.18 34.96
C GLY A 532 -44.25 18.13 35.53
N THR A 533 -44.01 19.35 35.06
CA THR A 533 -44.47 20.19 33.93
C THR A 533 -43.65 21.49 34.04
N GLU A 534 -43.36 22.11 32.88
CA GLU A 534 -43.25 23.55 32.60
C GLU A 534 -42.37 24.52 33.44
N GLY A 535 -41.57 25.31 32.70
CA GLY A 535 -41.65 26.78 32.79
C GLY A 535 -40.53 27.50 33.55
N GLY A 536 -39.87 28.47 32.89
CA GLY A 536 -39.13 29.52 33.61
C GLY A 536 -37.97 30.16 32.86
N VAL A 537 -38.26 31.20 32.08
CA VAL A 537 -37.31 32.20 31.56
C VAL A 537 -36.80 33.09 32.72
N LEU A 538 -35.53 33.49 32.73
CA LEU A 538 -35.09 34.87 33.05
C LEU A 538 -33.56 35.08 32.92
N ALA A 539 -33.24 36.26 32.42
CA ALA A 539 -31.92 36.78 32.07
C ALA A 539 -31.24 37.55 33.22
N LEU A 540 -30.01 38.03 32.91
CA LEU A 540 -29.25 39.17 33.46
C LEU A 540 -28.05 38.85 34.36
N GLY A 541 -26.92 39.46 34.01
CA GLY A 541 -25.77 39.64 34.89
C GLY A 541 -24.49 40.04 34.16
N ALA A 542 -24.39 41.31 33.74
CA ALA A 542 -23.15 41.93 33.29
C ALA A 542 -22.41 42.58 34.48
N THR A 543 -21.08 42.53 34.50
CA THR A 543 -20.25 43.49 35.25
C THR A 543 -18.87 43.65 34.60
N LEU A 544 -18.53 44.91 34.31
CA LEU A 544 -17.21 45.41 33.90
C LEU A 544 -16.23 45.45 35.08
N PHE A 545 -14.93 45.30 34.81
CA PHE A 545 -13.87 46.15 35.37
C PHE A 545 -12.70 46.26 34.39
N THR A 546 -12.35 47.51 34.07
CA THR A 546 -11.15 47.94 33.35
C THR A 546 -9.99 48.13 34.32
N LEU A 547 -8.74 47.91 33.87
CA LEU A 547 -7.60 48.81 34.13
C LEU A 547 -6.38 48.41 33.29
N ALA A 548 -5.72 49.45 32.76
CA ALA A 548 -4.58 49.42 31.87
C ALA A 548 -3.25 49.52 32.62
N GLY A 549 -2.17 49.10 31.94
CA GLY A 549 -0.85 49.71 32.03
C GLY A 549 0.22 48.95 32.82
N VAL A 550 1.31 48.57 32.14
CA VAL A 550 2.61 49.27 32.20
C VAL A 550 3.71 48.31 31.67
N ALA A 551 4.41 48.78 30.66
CA ALA A 551 5.67 48.24 30.17
C ALA A 551 6.84 48.61 31.10
N ALA A 552 7.85 47.75 31.25
CA ALA A 552 9.24 48.18 31.45
C ALA A 552 10.25 47.04 31.22
N LEU A 553 11.20 47.35 30.32
CA LEU A 553 12.49 46.69 30.11
C LEU A 553 13.26 46.37 31.39
N ARG A 554 14.09 45.33 31.35
CA ARG A 554 15.53 45.47 31.67
C ARG A 554 16.41 44.32 31.16
N ARG A 555 17.41 44.72 30.36
CA ARG A 555 18.69 44.03 30.09
C ARG A 555 19.45 43.71 31.39
N ARG A 556 20.23 42.62 31.37
CA ARG A 556 21.62 42.50 31.83
C ARG A 556 22.17 41.15 31.33
N GLU A 557 23.09 41.14 30.37
CA GLU A 557 24.54 40.98 30.61
C GLU A 557 24.88 39.78 31.51
N ARG A 558 25.15 38.62 30.91
CA ARG A 558 26.52 38.11 30.65
C ARG A 558 26.48 37.00 29.61
#